data_AF-A0A4Z0E542-F1
#
_entry.id   AF-A0A4Z0E542-F1
#
_cell.length_a   1.000
_cell.length_b   1.000
_cell.length_c   1.000
_cell.angle_alpha   90.00
_cell.angle_beta   90.00
_cell.angle_gamma   90.00
#
_symmetry.space_group_name_H-M   'P 1'
#
loop_
_entity.id
_entity.type
_entity.pdbx_description
1 polymer ?
#
loop_
_entity_poly.entity_id
_entity_poly.type
_entity_poly.pdbx_seq_one_letter_code
_entity_poly.pdbx_strand_id
1 'polypeptide(L)'
;MPYENLTTFFGKPVEDFQSGMESWDFERAVPRFRVEYDSEDSVPAMLGSYAALPGAEATDALVIGYWQGDDSEGTSQAVVEALVSYAERFPNLRALFLGDIISEENEISWINQSDLSALWPAFPQLEHMQVRGATGLALGRFEAPRLTALIIESGGLPRRVVQEALAAGAPELRHLELWLGTDEYGGDSTPKDFADLFAGRLFPKLNTLALRDCAYADDLAAAVATAPVLERVSTLDFSLGNLTDAGAEALLAAPAVAKLSRLDLHHHFLTEATMTRLAGLGPVVDLSEQQKPEEYAGEIYRDIAVSE
;
A
#
# COMPACT_ATOMS: atom_id res chain seq x y z
N MET A 1 -10.59 -1.80 4.91
CA MET A 1 -11.07 -0.42 4.75
C MET A 1 -10.30 0.53 5.65
N PRO A 2 -9.81 1.69 5.18
CA PRO A 2 -9.07 2.67 5.98
C PRO A 2 -10.01 3.52 6.86
N TYR A 3 -10.75 2.88 7.76
CA TYR A 3 -11.67 3.58 8.69
C TYR A 3 -10.99 4.06 9.97
N GLU A 4 -9.83 3.53 10.27
CA GLU A 4 -9.08 3.87 11.46
C GLU A 4 -7.66 4.26 11.06
N ASN A 5 -7.16 5.31 11.68
CA ASN A 5 -5.76 5.64 11.51
C ASN A 5 -4.89 4.56 12.18
N LEU A 6 -3.66 4.44 11.69
CA LEU A 6 -2.73 3.44 12.17
C LEU A 6 -2.29 3.73 13.62
N THR A 7 -2.32 2.70 14.47
CA THR A 7 -2.00 2.80 15.91
C THR A 7 -0.58 2.34 16.24
N THR A 8 0.04 1.53 15.38
CA THR A 8 1.43 1.07 15.51
C THR A 8 2.13 1.04 14.17
N PHE A 9 3.29 1.69 14.06
CA PHE A 9 4.11 1.72 12.86
C PHE A 9 5.54 1.31 13.20
N PHE A 10 6.14 0.48 12.36
CA PHE A 10 7.54 0.08 12.48
C PHE A 10 7.93 -0.43 13.90
N GLY A 11 6.99 -1.14 14.55
CA GLY A 11 7.18 -1.75 15.87
C GLY A 11 6.96 -0.83 17.08
N LYS A 12 6.50 0.41 16.87
CA LYS A 12 6.24 1.41 17.93
C LYS A 12 4.81 1.94 17.84
N PRO A 13 4.21 2.41 18.95
CA PRO A 13 2.97 3.18 18.91
C PRO A 13 3.12 4.45 18.05
N VAL A 14 2.05 4.83 17.37
CA VAL A 14 1.94 6.10 16.64
C VAL A 14 1.21 7.12 17.49
N GLU A 15 1.76 8.33 17.57
CA GLU A 15 1.18 9.44 18.31
C GLU A 15 1.25 10.73 17.50
N ASP A 16 0.22 11.56 17.61
CA ASP A 16 0.19 12.84 16.92
C ASP A 16 1.23 13.80 17.51
N PHE A 17 2.11 14.29 16.65
CA PHE A 17 2.96 15.43 16.98
C PHE A 17 2.12 16.71 16.94
N GLN A 18 2.42 17.67 17.81
CA GLN A 18 1.75 18.97 17.84
C GLN A 18 2.80 20.08 17.83
N SER A 19 2.54 21.16 17.09
CA SER A 19 3.41 22.33 17.11
C SER A 19 3.54 22.91 18.51
N GLY A 20 4.75 23.38 18.83
CA GLY A 20 5.09 23.92 20.15
C GLY A 20 5.54 22.88 21.18
N MET A 21 5.55 21.57 20.85
CA MET A 21 6.26 20.58 21.66
C MET A 21 7.76 20.90 21.72
N GLU A 22 8.34 20.87 22.93
CA GLU A 22 9.77 21.16 23.16
C GLU A 22 10.64 19.89 23.19
N SER A 23 10.02 18.71 23.22
CA SER A 23 10.70 17.42 23.24
C SER A 23 9.83 16.31 22.63
N TRP A 24 10.48 15.23 22.22
CA TRP A 24 9.84 14.01 21.72
C TRP A 24 10.56 12.77 22.23
N ASP A 25 9.83 11.69 22.49
CA ASP A 25 10.41 10.40 22.87
C ASP A 25 10.64 9.53 21.62
N PHE A 26 11.83 9.71 21.01
CA PHE A 26 12.22 9.07 19.74
C PHE A 26 12.34 7.53 19.83
N GLU A 27 12.59 6.99 21.03
CA GLU A 27 12.69 5.54 21.23
C GLU A 27 11.32 4.89 21.37
N ARG A 28 10.36 5.60 21.98
CA ARG A 28 9.05 5.05 22.33
C ARG A 28 8.03 5.15 21.21
N ALA A 29 7.93 6.28 20.50
CA ALA A 29 6.80 6.56 19.63
C ALA A 29 7.20 7.10 18.26
N VAL A 30 6.42 6.71 17.24
CA VAL A 30 6.49 7.29 15.90
C VAL A 30 5.61 8.53 15.86
N PRO A 31 6.13 9.69 15.44
CA PRO A 31 5.30 10.87 15.26
C PRO A 31 4.42 10.72 14.01
N ARG A 32 3.13 11.05 14.16
CA ARG A 32 2.24 11.36 13.06
C ARG A 32 2.07 12.87 12.92
N PHE A 33 2.26 13.36 11.70
CA PHE A 33 2.01 14.76 11.35
C PHE A 33 0.72 14.84 10.55
N ARG A 34 -0.27 15.54 11.10
CA ARG A 34 -1.58 15.74 10.48
C ARG A 34 -2.15 17.08 10.93
N VAL A 35 -3.01 17.65 10.09
CA VAL A 35 -3.80 18.84 10.41
C VAL A 35 -5.28 18.49 10.50
N GLU A 36 -6.05 19.38 11.13
CA GLU A 36 -7.51 19.40 11.03
C GLU A 36 -7.93 20.40 9.94
N TYR A 37 -9.18 20.33 9.50
CA TYR A 37 -9.71 21.14 8.39
C TYR A 37 -9.55 22.66 8.62
N ASP A 38 -9.73 23.12 9.86
CA ASP A 38 -9.66 24.54 10.26
C ASP A 38 -8.33 24.92 10.95
N SER A 39 -7.31 24.07 10.85
CA SER A 39 -5.99 24.32 11.43
C SER A 39 -5.28 25.50 10.76
N GLU A 40 -4.73 26.43 11.55
CA GLU A 40 -3.79 27.45 11.05
C GLU A 40 -2.37 26.90 10.84
N ASP A 41 -2.12 25.65 11.27
CA ASP A 41 -0.84 24.97 11.13
C ASP A 41 -0.77 24.14 9.83
N SER A 42 0.42 23.71 9.45
CA SER A 42 0.64 22.87 8.27
C SER A 42 1.62 21.74 8.58
N VAL A 43 1.42 20.58 7.94
CA VAL A 43 2.36 19.46 8.07
C VAL A 43 3.82 19.87 7.80
N PRO A 44 4.16 20.69 6.77
CA PRO A 44 5.51 21.22 6.59
C PRO A 44 6.06 22.01 7.79
N ALA A 45 5.24 22.85 8.43
CA ALA A 45 5.64 23.64 9.59
C ALA A 45 5.86 22.75 10.83
N MET A 46 5.00 21.75 11.04
CA MET A 46 5.17 20.75 12.10
C MET A 46 6.44 19.93 11.89
N LEU A 47 6.73 19.49 10.67
CA LEU A 47 7.97 18.78 10.31
C LEU A 47 9.20 19.64 10.61
N GLY A 48 9.16 20.94 10.30
CA GLY A 48 10.25 21.87 10.62
C GLY A 48 10.47 22.02 12.12
N SER A 49 9.38 22.12 12.89
CA SER A 49 9.44 22.21 14.36
C SER A 49 10.01 20.92 14.97
N TYR A 50 9.56 19.76 14.49
CA TYR A 50 10.07 18.46 14.90
C TYR A 50 11.56 18.27 14.53
N ALA A 51 11.94 18.62 13.31
CA ALA A 51 13.32 18.56 12.85
C ALA A 51 14.25 19.46 13.67
N ALA A 52 13.73 20.52 14.30
CA ALA A 52 14.50 21.41 15.16
C ALA A 52 14.74 20.84 16.57
N LEU A 53 14.00 19.82 16.99
CA LEU A 53 14.14 19.24 18.33
C LEU A 53 15.54 18.63 18.55
N PRO A 54 16.12 18.78 19.76
CA PRO A 54 17.31 18.03 20.15
C PRO A 54 17.01 16.51 20.10
N GLY A 55 17.83 15.74 19.39
CA GLY A 55 17.66 14.29 19.25
C GLY A 55 16.86 13.84 18.03
N ALA A 56 16.40 14.76 17.16
CA ALA A 56 15.69 14.43 15.91
C ALA A 56 16.44 13.44 15.01
N GLU A 57 17.77 13.36 15.14
CA GLU A 57 18.58 12.37 14.42
C GLU A 57 18.26 10.92 14.79
N ALA A 58 17.62 10.66 15.94
CA ALA A 58 17.21 9.34 16.39
C ALA A 58 15.90 8.85 15.74
N THR A 59 15.20 9.69 14.98
CA THR A 59 13.97 9.32 14.26
C THR A 59 14.23 8.21 13.25
N ASP A 60 13.57 7.06 13.44
CA ASP A 60 13.66 5.89 12.56
C ASP A 60 12.40 5.64 11.74
N ALA A 61 11.28 6.26 12.10
CA ALA A 61 10.02 6.16 11.39
C ALA A 61 9.23 7.48 11.45
N LEU A 62 8.47 7.75 10.39
CA LEU A 62 7.56 8.90 10.29
C LEU A 62 6.22 8.48 9.68
N VAL A 63 5.13 9.05 10.18
CA VAL A 63 3.79 8.93 9.59
C VAL A 63 3.29 10.32 9.22
N ILE A 64 2.74 10.47 8.02
CA ILE A 64 2.04 11.66 7.56
C ILE A 64 0.57 11.29 7.40
N GLY A 65 -0.30 11.94 8.17
CA GLY A 65 -1.76 11.84 8.03
C GLY A 65 -2.31 12.95 7.13
N TYR A 66 -3.51 13.44 7.43
CA TYR A 66 -4.18 14.47 6.63
C TYR A 66 -3.36 15.77 6.52
N TRP A 67 -3.15 16.26 5.29
CA TRP A 67 -2.34 17.46 4.98
C TRP A 67 -3.09 18.59 4.29
N GLN A 68 -4.32 18.34 3.80
CA GLN A 68 -5.01 19.26 2.89
C GLN A 68 -5.59 20.49 3.59
N GLY A 69 -6.00 20.39 4.86
CA GLY A 69 -6.65 21.50 5.56
C GLY A 69 -7.91 21.94 4.80
N ASP A 70 -8.04 23.24 4.54
CA ASP A 70 -9.14 23.83 3.76
C ASP A 70 -8.90 23.84 2.24
N ASP A 71 -7.74 23.38 1.77
CA ASP A 71 -7.39 23.27 0.35
C ASP A 71 -7.73 21.88 -0.21
N SER A 72 -8.94 21.74 -0.77
CA SER A 72 -9.40 20.50 -1.37
C SER A 72 -8.59 20.04 -2.58
N GLU A 73 -7.82 20.93 -3.22
CA GLU A 73 -6.90 20.60 -4.32
C GLU A 73 -5.45 20.40 -3.85
N GLY A 74 -5.22 20.54 -2.54
CA GLY A 74 -3.92 20.41 -1.90
C GLY A 74 -3.29 19.05 -2.17
N THR A 75 -2.08 19.06 -2.73
CA THR A 75 -1.30 17.85 -3.00
C THR A 75 -0.28 17.59 -1.90
N SER A 76 0.27 16.37 -1.83
CA SER A 76 1.37 16.06 -0.91
C SER A 76 2.70 16.77 -1.25
N GLN A 77 2.77 17.59 -2.30
CA GLN A 77 4.02 18.19 -2.79
C GLN A 77 4.76 18.99 -1.72
N ALA A 78 4.06 19.88 -0.99
CA ALA A 78 4.69 20.68 0.07
C ALA A 78 5.22 19.81 1.21
N VAL A 79 4.57 18.67 1.48
CA VAL A 79 5.04 17.69 2.47
C VAL A 79 6.30 16.98 1.98
N VAL A 80 6.33 16.53 0.73
CA VAL A 80 7.51 15.90 0.12
C VAL A 80 8.70 16.86 0.10
N GLU A 81 8.49 18.12 -0.29
CA GLU A 81 9.52 19.15 -0.28
C GLU A 81 10.07 19.41 1.13
N ALA A 82 9.20 19.43 2.15
CA ALA A 82 9.61 19.59 3.54
C ALA A 82 10.44 18.39 4.03
N LEU A 83 10.00 17.15 3.78
CA LEU A 83 10.74 15.95 4.12
C LEU A 83 12.15 15.96 3.52
N VAL A 84 12.26 16.27 2.22
CA VAL A 84 13.55 16.36 1.52
C VAL A 84 14.42 17.49 2.10
N SER A 85 13.84 18.65 2.39
CA SER A 85 14.57 19.81 2.95
C SER A 85 15.16 19.52 4.33
N TYR A 86 14.50 18.67 5.12
CA TYR A 86 14.97 18.27 6.45
C TYR A 86 15.66 16.90 6.48
N ALA A 87 15.96 16.29 5.33
CA ALA A 87 16.51 14.94 5.27
C ALA A 87 17.80 14.75 6.09
N GLU A 88 18.69 15.75 6.12
CA GLU A 88 19.92 15.71 6.93
C GLU A 88 19.66 15.64 8.45
N ARG A 89 18.47 16.02 8.91
CA ARG A 89 18.04 15.91 10.31
C ARG A 89 17.50 14.53 10.65
N PHE A 90 17.19 13.69 9.67
CA PHE A 90 16.66 12.34 9.86
C PHE A 90 17.58 11.26 9.24
N PRO A 91 18.88 11.22 9.60
CA PRO A 91 19.83 10.29 8.99
C PRO A 91 19.53 8.81 9.26
N ASN A 92 18.71 8.52 10.28
CA ASN A 92 18.34 7.17 10.69
C ASN A 92 16.92 6.76 10.20
N LEU A 93 16.27 7.58 9.36
CA LEU A 93 14.93 7.27 8.87
C LEU A 93 14.91 5.98 8.04
N ARG A 94 14.10 5.01 8.46
CA ARG A 94 13.96 3.68 7.87
C ARG A 94 12.52 3.36 7.45
N ALA A 95 11.53 4.05 7.99
CA ALA A 95 10.14 3.83 7.62
C ALA A 95 9.39 5.14 7.39
N LEU A 96 8.62 5.21 6.31
CA LEU A 96 7.75 6.33 6.00
C LEU A 96 6.39 5.82 5.54
N PHE A 97 5.33 6.32 6.18
CA PHE A 97 3.97 6.20 5.67
C PHE A 97 3.46 7.59 5.29
N LEU A 98 3.20 7.82 4.00
CA LEU A 98 2.58 9.02 3.47
C LEU A 98 1.10 8.79 3.14
N GLY A 99 0.20 9.36 3.94
CA GLY A 99 -1.25 9.25 3.72
C GLY A 99 -1.96 8.35 4.71
N ASP A 100 -1.63 8.41 6.01
CA ASP A 100 -2.48 7.84 7.06
C ASP A 100 -3.76 8.68 7.23
N ILE A 101 -4.57 8.72 6.17
CA ILE A 101 -5.81 9.48 5.99
C ILE A 101 -6.96 8.48 5.96
N ILE A 102 -7.94 8.66 6.83
CA ILE A 102 -9.13 7.81 6.86
C ILE A 102 -10.22 8.35 5.94
N SER A 103 -11.16 7.48 5.56
CA SER A 103 -12.26 7.87 4.65
C SER A 103 -13.10 9.05 5.15
N GLU A 104 -13.21 9.23 6.47
CA GLU A 104 -13.94 10.36 7.07
C GLU A 104 -13.20 11.70 6.94
N GLU A 105 -11.88 11.67 6.74
CA GLU A 105 -11.06 12.86 6.45
C GLU A 105 -11.02 13.15 4.96
N ASN A 106 -10.74 12.14 4.15
CA ASN A 106 -10.80 12.20 2.71
C ASN A 106 -10.91 10.78 2.13
N GLU A 107 -11.80 10.62 1.17
CA GLU A 107 -11.95 9.38 0.40
C GLU A 107 -10.67 9.05 -0.37
N ILE A 108 -10.32 7.77 -0.51
CA ILE A 108 -8.99 7.36 -0.98
C ILE A 108 -8.70 7.79 -2.42
N SER A 109 -9.74 7.85 -3.24
CA SER A 109 -9.70 8.32 -4.63
C SER A 109 -9.48 9.82 -4.75
N TRP A 110 -9.82 10.58 -3.69
CA TRP A 110 -9.69 12.04 -3.60
C TRP A 110 -8.38 12.48 -2.94
N ILE A 111 -7.56 11.55 -2.45
CA ILE A 111 -6.24 11.86 -1.88
C ILE A 111 -5.26 12.24 -3.01
N ASN A 112 -4.97 13.54 -3.09
CA ASN A 112 -4.02 14.10 -4.05
C ASN A 112 -2.56 13.92 -3.57
N GLN A 113 -1.85 13.01 -4.22
CA GLN A 113 -0.42 12.78 -4.07
C GLN A 113 0.41 13.69 -4.99
N SER A 114 1.72 13.44 -5.03
CA SER A 114 2.70 14.15 -5.84
C SER A 114 3.83 13.21 -6.32
N ASP A 115 4.87 13.78 -6.93
CA ASP A 115 6.07 13.03 -7.33
C ASP A 115 6.97 12.77 -6.11
N LEU A 116 7.15 11.48 -5.78
CA LEU A 116 7.93 11.00 -4.65
C LEU A 116 9.40 10.73 -4.99
N SER A 117 9.82 10.96 -6.24
CA SER A 117 11.16 10.59 -6.72
C SER A 117 12.30 11.21 -5.91
N ALA A 118 12.08 12.40 -5.34
CA ALA A 118 13.06 13.09 -4.51
C ALA A 118 13.27 12.42 -3.13
N LEU A 119 12.32 11.62 -2.64
CA LEU A 119 12.44 10.94 -1.35
C LEU A 119 13.50 9.84 -1.38
N TRP A 120 13.67 9.14 -2.50
CA TRP A 120 14.60 8.00 -2.60
C TRP A 120 16.06 8.38 -2.37
N PRO A 121 16.64 9.40 -3.03
CA PRO A 121 18.00 9.84 -2.73
C PRO A 121 18.10 10.56 -1.38
N ALA A 122 17.02 11.18 -0.89
CA ALA A 122 17.00 11.85 0.41
C ALA A 122 17.05 10.87 1.58
N PHE A 123 16.42 9.69 1.45
CA PHE A 123 16.33 8.68 2.49
C PHE A 123 16.82 7.30 2.00
N PRO A 124 18.13 7.15 1.73
CA PRO A 124 18.67 5.92 1.14
C PRO A 124 18.66 4.70 2.07
N GLN A 125 18.31 4.89 3.36
CA GLN A 125 18.18 3.82 4.34
C GLN A 125 16.73 3.32 4.52
N LEU A 126 15.77 3.80 3.72
CA LEU A 126 14.39 3.34 3.80
C LEU A 126 14.28 1.83 3.61
N GLU A 127 13.62 1.19 4.58
CA GLU A 127 13.28 -0.22 4.64
C GLU A 127 11.78 -0.45 4.43
N HIS A 128 10.95 0.54 4.76
CA HIS A 128 9.49 0.46 4.63
C HIS A 128 8.96 1.75 4.02
N MET A 129 8.27 1.64 2.88
CA MET A 129 7.55 2.74 2.25
C MET A 129 6.08 2.34 2.09
N GLN A 130 5.19 3.14 2.66
CA GLN A 130 3.75 3.01 2.51
C GLN A 130 3.16 4.33 1.99
N VAL A 131 2.25 4.23 1.02
CA VAL A 131 1.55 5.38 0.43
C VAL A 131 0.07 5.05 0.31
N ARG A 132 -0.81 5.99 0.65
CA ARG A 132 -2.26 5.87 0.42
C ARG A 132 -2.75 7.00 -0.49
N GLY A 133 -3.60 6.66 -1.46
CA GLY A 133 -4.02 7.55 -2.53
C GLY A 133 -3.05 7.49 -3.72
N ALA A 134 -3.59 7.58 -4.94
CA ALA A 134 -2.80 7.50 -6.16
C ALA A 134 -3.03 8.64 -7.16
N THR A 135 -3.97 9.55 -6.87
CA THR A 135 -4.22 10.73 -7.71
C THR A 135 -2.97 11.60 -7.72
N GLY A 136 -2.39 11.84 -8.90
CA GLY A 136 -1.12 12.59 -9.03
C GLY A 136 0.15 11.85 -8.58
N LEU A 137 0.06 10.61 -8.08
CA LEU A 137 1.22 9.86 -7.57
C LEU A 137 2.22 9.52 -8.68
N ALA A 138 3.50 9.75 -8.43
CA ALA A 138 4.60 9.17 -9.18
C ALA A 138 5.69 8.71 -8.19
N LEU A 139 6.25 7.51 -8.41
CA LEU A 139 7.44 7.06 -7.68
C LEU A 139 8.71 7.45 -8.44
N GLY A 140 8.59 7.66 -9.76
CA GLY A 140 9.70 7.87 -10.67
C GLY A 140 10.58 6.62 -10.79
N ARG A 141 11.80 6.81 -11.30
CA ARG A 141 12.81 5.74 -11.35
C ARG A 141 13.72 5.84 -10.13
N PHE A 142 13.83 4.77 -9.37
CA PHE A 142 14.57 4.81 -8.11
C PHE A 142 15.33 3.53 -7.77
N GLU A 143 16.38 3.72 -6.98
CA GLU A 143 17.16 2.67 -6.33
C GLU A 143 16.89 2.75 -4.83
N ALA A 144 16.43 1.65 -4.23
CA ALA A 144 16.14 1.56 -2.80
C ALA A 144 16.76 0.28 -2.24
N PRO A 145 18.09 0.26 -2.04
CA PRO A 145 18.84 -0.97 -1.77
C PRO A 145 18.53 -1.61 -0.41
N ARG A 146 17.86 -0.87 0.49
CA ARG A 146 17.43 -1.34 1.81
C ARG A 146 15.94 -1.66 1.89
N LEU A 147 15.15 -1.30 0.86
CA LEU A 147 13.69 -1.42 0.91
C LEU A 147 13.29 -2.88 1.04
N THR A 148 12.52 -3.17 2.09
CA THR A 148 12.00 -4.50 2.43
C THR A 148 10.49 -4.58 2.25
N ALA A 149 9.78 -3.46 2.37
CA ALA A 149 8.34 -3.37 2.16
C ALA A 149 8.00 -2.14 1.31
N LEU A 150 7.18 -2.36 0.27
CA LEU A 150 6.54 -1.33 -0.52
C LEU A 150 5.04 -1.61 -0.54
N ILE A 151 4.25 -0.67 -0.01
CA ILE A 151 2.80 -0.77 0.11
C ILE A 151 2.17 0.47 -0.54
N ILE A 152 1.26 0.26 -1.49
CA ILE A 152 0.52 1.33 -2.15
C ILE A 152 -0.97 1.01 -2.08
N GLU A 153 -1.70 1.84 -1.36
CA GLU A 153 -3.14 1.74 -1.17
C GLU A 153 -3.84 2.75 -2.09
N SER A 154 -4.81 2.30 -2.87
CA SER A 154 -5.50 3.11 -3.87
C SER A 154 -6.83 2.47 -4.25
N GLY A 155 -7.85 3.29 -4.52
CA GLY A 155 -9.09 2.85 -5.16
C GLY A 155 -8.97 2.65 -6.69
N GLY A 156 -7.82 3.02 -7.28
CA GLY A 156 -7.53 2.89 -8.71
C GLY A 156 -6.06 3.20 -9.01
N LEU A 157 -5.18 2.19 -8.93
CA LEU A 157 -3.74 2.40 -9.06
C LEU A 157 -3.33 2.52 -10.54
N PRO A 158 -2.81 3.69 -10.98
CA PRO A 158 -2.44 3.87 -12.37
C PRO A 158 -1.33 2.92 -12.79
N ARG A 159 -1.43 2.35 -13.98
CA ARG A 159 -0.47 1.45 -14.61
C ARG A 159 0.95 2.01 -14.61
N ARG A 160 1.11 3.33 -14.78
CA ARG A 160 2.42 3.98 -14.70
C ARG A 160 3.09 3.73 -13.34
N VAL A 161 2.32 3.80 -12.25
CA VAL A 161 2.81 3.63 -10.88
C VAL A 161 3.14 2.16 -10.62
N VAL A 162 2.32 1.24 -11.14
CA VAL A 162 2.65 -0.21 -11.15
C VAL A 162 3.99 -0.44 -11.84
N GLN A 163 4.20 0.13 -13.03
CA GLN A 163 5.45 -0.04 -13.78
C GLN A 163 6.65 0.56 -13.05
N GLU A 164 6.51 1.72 -12.42
CA GLU A 164 7.56 2.35 -11.62
C GLU A 164 7.91 1.50 -10.39
N ALA A 165 6.90 0.98 -9.67
CA ALA A 165 7.10 0.09 -8.53
C ALA A 165 7.83 -1.20 -8.93
N LEU A 166 7.46 -1.82 -10.06
CA LEU A 166 8.10 -3.03 -10.56
C LEU A 166 9.50 -2.78 -11.14
N ALA A 167 9.80 -1.56 -11.61
CA ALA A 167 11.11 -1.17 -12.10
C ALA A 167 12.09 -0.75 -10.99
N ALA A 168 11.66 -0.78 -9.73
CA ALA A 168 12.46 -0.37 -8.58
C ALA A 168 13.74 -1.19 -8.42
N GLY A 169 14.85 -0.51 -8.17
CA GLY A 169 16.11 -1.11 -7.74
C GLY A 169 16.07 -1.53 -6.27
N ALA A 170 15.23 -2.52 -5.93
CA ALA A 170 14.96 -2.95 -4.55
C ALA A 170 15.30 -4.46 -4.34
N PRO A 171 16.60 -4.84 -4.31
CA PRO A 171 17.01 -6.23 -4.19
C PRO A 171 16.65 -6.89 -2.85
N GLU A 172 16.37 -6.08 -1.82
CA GLU A 172 15.99 -6.54 -0.48
C GLU A 172 14.47 -6.65 -0.27
N LEU A 173 13.65 -6.37 -1.30
CA LEU A 173 12.20 -6.33 -1.18
C LEU A 173 11.65 -7.72 -0.81
N ARG A 174 10.90 -7.78 0.28
CA ARG A 174 10.27 -8.98 0.85
C ARG A 174 8.75 -8.91 0.82
N HIS A 175 8.17 -7.71 0.91
CA HIS A 175 6.73 -7.45 0.86
C HIS A 175 6.43 -6.44 -0.24
N LEU A 176 5.65 -6.86 -1.23
CA LEU A 176 5.07 -5.98 -2.24
C LEU A 176 3.56 -6.04 -2.11
N GLU A 177 2.94 -4.90 -1.83
CA GLU A 177 1.49 -4.77 -1.75
C GLU A 177 1.01 -3.62 -2.60
N LEU A 178 0.11 -3.93 -3.54
CA LEU A 178 -0.49 -2.98 -4.46
C LEU A 178 -2.00 -3.19 -4.43
N TRP A 179 -2.74 -2.15 -4.06
CA TRP A 179 -4.19 -2.12 -4.20
C TRP A 179 -4.49 -1.59 -5.59
N LEU A 180 -4.97 -2.48 -6.47
CA LEU A 180 -5.02 -2.21 -7.90
C LEU A 180 -6.23 -1.35 -8.28
N GLY A 181 -7.28 -1.42 -7.47
CA GLY A 181 -8.49 -0.65 -7.63
C GLY A 181 -9.30 -1.01 -8.87
N THR A 182 -10.06 -0.02 -9.33
CA THR A 182 -10.89 -0.06 -10.52
C THR A 182 -10.55 1.07 -11.49
N ASP A 183 -11.00 0.96 -12.74
CA ASP A 183 -10.79 1.96 -13.78
C ASP A 183 -11.56 3.25 -13.57
N GLU A 184 -12.69 3.19 -12.87
CA GLU A 184 -13.49 4.36 -12.45
C GLU A 184 -12.66 5.39 -11.65
N TYR A 185 -11.67 4.91 -10.88
CA TYR A 185 -10.79 5.75 -10.05
C TYR A 185 -9.34 5.79 -10.55
N GLY A 186 -9.12 5.44 -11.83
CA GLY A 186 -7.83 5.64 -12.52
C GLY A 186 -6.96 4.38 -12.65
N GLY A 187 -7.43 3.21 -12.22
CA GLY A 187 -6.73 1.94 -12.40
C GLY A 187 -6.82 1.43 -13.85
N ASP A 188 -5.68 1.29 -14.52
CA ASP A 188 -5.63 0.83 -15.92
C ASP A 188 -4.58 -0.27 -16.16
N SER A 189 -4.16 -0.94 -15.08
CA SER A 189 -3.23 -2.06 -15.13
C SER A 189 -3.91 -3.36 -15.60
N THR A 190 -3.12 -4.26 -16.15
CA THR A 190 -3.57 -5.59 -16.59
C THR A 190 -2.61 -6.67 -16.10
N PRO A 191 -2.97 -7.96 -16.13
CA PRO A 191 -2.03 -9.02 -15.76
C PRO A 191 -0.71 -9.02 -16.56
N LYS A 192 -0.70 -8.44 -17.78
CA LYS A 192 0.50 -8.32 -18.61
C LYS A 192 1.54 -7.39 -18.00
N ASP A 193 1.13 -6.41 -17.22
CA ASP A 193 2.04 -5.45 -16.58
C ASP A 193 2.88 -6.12 -15.46
N PHE A 194 2.43 -7.27 -14.96
CA PHE A 194 3.13 -8.08 -13.95
C PHE A 194 3.99 -9.20 -14.55
N ALA A 195 4.14 -9.27 -15.88
CA ALA A 195 4.76 -10.43 -16.54
C ALA A 195 6.17 -10.77 -16.02
N ASP A 196 7.03 -9.77 -15.78
CA ASP A 196 8.38 -10.00 -15.26
C ASP A 196 8.39 -10.37 -13.77
N LEU A 197 7.45 -9.82 -12.99
CA LEU A 197 7.24 -10.23 -11.59
C LEU A 197 6.80 -11.69 -11.53
N PHE A 198 5.78 -12.06 -12.30
CA PHE A 198 5.22 -13.41 -12.36
C PHE A 198 6.24 -14.43 -12.87
N ALA A 199 7.07 -14.05 -13.86
CA ALA A 199 8.19 -14.85 -14.31
C ALA A 199 9.31 -15.01 -13.25
N GLY A 200 9.20 -14.36 -12.08
CA GLY A 200 10.17 -14.43 -11.00
C GLY A 200 11.47 -13.69 -11.29
N ARG A 201 11.48 -12.77 -12.27
CA ARG A 201 12.67 -12.01 -12.69
C ARG A 201 12.94 -10.80 -11.80
N LEU A 202 11.92 -10.33 -11.09
CA LEU A 202 12.00 -9.22 -10.15
C LEU A 202 12.10 -9.74 -8.71
N PHE A 203 12.61 -8.88 -7.81
CA PHE A 203 12.62 -9.04 -6.35
C PHE A 203 13.00 -10.45 -5.87
N PRO A 204 14.31 -10.79 -5.86
CA PRO A 204 14.78 -12.15 -5.57
C PRO A 204 14.48 -12.62 -4.14
N LYS A 205 14.17 -11.70 -3.21
CA LYS A 205 13.83 -11.99 -1.81
C LYS A 205 12.34 -11.86 -1.50
N LEU A 206 11.49 -11.67 -2.52
CA LEU A 206 10.06 -11.48 -2.32
C LEU A 206 9.46 -12.69 -1.61
N ASN A 207 8.76 -12.43 -0.51
CA ASN A 207 8.13 -13.43 0.34
C ASN A 207 6.61 -13.25 0.39
N THR A 208 6.14 -12.01 0.40
CA THR A 208 4.71 -11.67 0.34
C THR A 208 4.44 -10.92 -0.96
N LEU A 209 3.49 -11.45 -1.73
CA LEU A 209 2.90 -10.77 -2.88
C LEU A 209 1.42 -10.53 -2.60
N ALA A 210 1.06 -9.26 -2.45
CA ALA A 210 -0.31 -8.83 -2.24
C ALA A 210 -0.75 -7.93 -3.41
N LEU A 211 -1.67 -8.42 -4.24
CA LEU A 211 -2.29 -7.65 -5.31
C LEU A 211 -3.78 -7.56 -4.98
N ARG A 212 -4.09 -6.62 -4.10
CA ARG A 212 -5.37 -6.52 -3.42
C ARG A 212 -6.32 -5.63 -4.20
N ASP A 213 -7.58 -5.65 -3.78
CA ASP A 213 -8.58 -4.65 -4.14
C ASP A 213 -8.70 -4.48 -5.66
N CYS A 214 -8.74 -5.61 -6.37
CA CYS A 214 -8.56 -5.66 -7.81
C CYS A 214 -9.90 -5.94 -8.51
N ALA A 215 -10.30 -5.05 -9.43
CA ALA A 215 -11.52 -5.20 -10.23
C ALA A 215 -11.41 -6.25 -11.36
N TYR A 216 -10.23 -6.85 -11.55
CA TYR A 216 -9.98 -7.92 -12.52
C TYR A 216 -9.32 -9.14 -11.84
N ALA A 217 -9.75 -9.44 -10.61
CA ALA A 217 -9.11 -10.44 -9.74
C ALA A 217 -9.05 -11.84 -10.38
N ASP A 218 -10.07 -12.26 -11.14
CA ASP A 218 -10.09 -13.57 -11.81
C ASP A 218 -9.00 -13.70 -12.87
N ASP A 219 -8.80 -12.67 -13.70
CA ASP A 219 -7.78 -12.65 -14.74
C ASP A 219 -6.37 -12.63 -14.12
N LEU A 220 -6.22 -11.91 -13.01
CA LEU A 220 -4.97 -11.85 -12.26
C LEU A 220 -4.66 -13.19 -11.59
N ALA A 221 -5.66 -13.86 -11.04
CA ALA A 221 -5.54 -15.19 -10.46
C ALA A 221 -5.16 -16.24 -11.51
N ALA A 222 -5.78 -16.20 -12.69
CA ALA A 222 -5.42 -17.04 -13.82
C ALA A 222 -3.96 -16.83 -14.27
N ALA A 223 -3.51 -15.57 -14.31
CA ALA A 223 -2.14 -15.25 -14.67
C ALA A 223 -1.12 -15.75 -13.63
N VAL A 224 -1.37 -15.53 -12.34
CA VAL A 224 -0.44 -15.94 -11.28
C VAL A 224 -0.41 -17.46 -11.08
N ALA A 225 -1.51 -18.17 -11.34
CA ALA A 225 -1.62 -19.63 -11.14
C ALA A 225 -0.54 -20.44 -11.88
N THR A 226 0.02 -19.87 -12.95
CA THR A 226 1.11 -20.48 -13.74
C THR A 226 2.47 -19.84 -13.51
N ALA A 227 2.55 -18.86 -12.62
CA ALA A 227 3.68 -17.98 -12.46
C ALA A 227 4.80 -18.60 -11.59
N PRO A 228 6.05 -18.64 -12.07
CA PRO A 228 7.21 -19.07 -11.28
C PRO A 228 7.39 -18.36 -9.94
N VAL A 229 6.87 -17.13 -9.77
CA VAL A 229 6.93 -16.40 -8.49
C VAL A 229 6.29 -17.17 -7.33
N LEU A 230 5.29 -18.01 -7.59
CA LEU A 230 4.60 -18.81 -6.57
C LEU A 230 5.50 -19.86 -5.90
N GLU A 231 6.59 -20.28 -6.56
CA GLU A 231 7.56 -21.19 -5.93
C GLU A 231 8.51 -20.46 -4.97
N ARG A 232 8.45 -19.11 -4.90
CA ARG A 232 9.29 -18.28 -4.03
C ARG A 232 8.51 -17.68 -2.87
N VAL A 233 7.32 -17.16 -3.12
CA VAL A 233 6.53 -16.46 -2.08
C VAL A 233 5.98 -17.46 -1.06
N SER A 234 5.84 -17.02 0.18
CA SER A 234 5.16 -17.76 1.25
C SER A 234 3.73 -17.28 1.46
N THR A 235 3.44 -16.03 1.07
CA THR A 235 2.10 -15.44 1.18
C THR A 235 1.68 -14.90 -0.18
N LEU A 236 0.48 -15.32 -0.62
CA LEU A 236 -0.25 -14.72 -1.73
C LEU A 236 -1.52 -14.09 -1.18
N ASP A 237 -1.79 -12.85 -1.56
CA ASP A 237 -2.97 -12.10 -1.11
C ASP A 237 -3.66 -11.44 -2.32
N PHE A 238 -4.90 -11.86 -2.58
CA PHE A 238 -5.84 -11.28 -3.56
C PHE A 238 -7.15 -10.86 -2.87
N SER A 239 -7.07 -10.53 -1.59
CA SER A 239 -8.20 -10.01 -0.83
C SER A 239 -8.71 -8.68 -1.38
N LEU A 240 -9.90 -8.28 -0.93
CA LEU A 240 -10.55 -7.01 -1.25
C LEU A 240 -11.00 -6.89 -2.73
N GLY A 241 -10.65 -7.84 -3.59
CA GLY A 241 -11.04 -7.82 -4.99
C GLY A 241 -12.41 -8.43 -5.26
N ASN A 242 -12.73 -8.55 -6.54
CA ASN A 242 -13.97 -9.17 -7.01
C ASN A 242 -13.80 -10.65 -7.41
N LEU A 243 -12.91 -11.37 -6.72
CA LEU A 243 -12.55 -12.76 -7.04
C LEU A 243 -13.78 -13.68 -7.02
N THR A 244 -13.96 -14.46 -8.08
CA THR A 244 -15.06 -15.43 -8.20
C THR A 244 -14.53 -16.87 -8.26
N ASP A 245 -15.46 -17.82 -8.35
CA ASP A 245 -15.12 -19.23 -8.56
C ASP A 245 -14.17 -19.42 -9.75
N ALA A 246 -14.26 -18.62 -10.81
CA ALA A 246 -13.39 -18.76 -11.98
C ALA A 246 -11.90 -18.53 -11.65
N GLY A 247 -11.58 -17.44 -10.94
CA GLY A 247 -10.21 -17.17 -10.47
C GLY A 247 -9.75 -18.18 -9.43
N ALA A 248 -10.63 -18.56 -8.49
CA ALA A 248 -10.33 -19.56 -7.49
C ALA A 248 -10.04 -20.95 -8.07
N GLU A 249 -10.73 -21.37 -9.14
CA GLU A 249 -10.41 -22.62 -9.83
C GLU A 249 -8.99 -22.59 -10.43
N ALA A 250 -8.55 -21.44 -10.96
CA ALA A 250 -7.19 -21.29 -11.45
C ALA A 250 -6.17 -21.48 -10.31
N LEU A 251 -6.42 -20.88 -9.14
CA LEU A 251 -5.57 -21.05 -7.95
C LEU A 251 -5.57 -22.49 -7.44
N LEU A 252 -6.73 -23.15 -7.39
CA LEU A 252 -6.86 -24.56 -6.99
C LEU A 252 -6.12 -25.50 -7.94
N ALA A 253 -6.04 -25.16 -9.22
CA ALA A 253 -5.32 -25.91 -10.23
C ALA A 253 -3.78 -25.73 -10.15
N ALA A 254 -3.29 -24.74 -9.42
CA ALA A 254 -1.87 -24.40 -9.30
C ALA A 254 -1.20 -25.16 -8.14
N PRO A 255 -0.32 -26.15 -8.40
CA PRO A 255 0.30 -26.94 -7.33
C PRO A 255 1.17 -26.11 -6.37
N ALA A 256 1.70 -24.97 -6.83
CA ALA A 256 2.51 -24.07 -6.01
C ALA A 256 1.69 -23.38 -4.91
N VAL A 257 0.39 -23.12 -5.14
CA VAL A 257 -0.50 -22.48 -4.15
C VAL A 257 -0.65 -23.36 -2.91
N ALA A 258 -0.70 -24.69 -3.08
CA ALA A 258 -0.74 -25.64 -1.96
C ALA A 258 0.54 -25.67 -1.12
N LYS A 259 1.64 -25.06 -1.59
CA LYS A 259 2.91 -24.95 -0.85
C LYS A 259 3.06 -23.63 -0.09
N LEU A 260 2.14 -22.68 -0.29
CA LEU A 260 2.16 -21.42 0.44
C LEU A 260 2.02 -21.67 1.94
N SER A 261 2.45 -20.71 2.74
CA SER A 261 2.12 -20.65 4.17
C SER A 261 0.75 -20.00 4.39
N ARG A 262 0.44 -18.93 3.63
CA ARG A 262 -0.83 -18.21 3.69
C ARG A 262 -1.36 -17.91 2.28
N LEU A 263 -2.67 -18.10 2.13
CA LEU A 263 -3.44 -17.62 0.99
C LEU A 263 -4.55 -16.72 1.54
N ASP A 264 -4.49 -15.44 1.25
CA ASP A 264 -5.48 -14.48 1.72
C ASP A 264 -6.43 -14.09 0.59
N LEU A 265 -7.72 -14.36 0.79
CA LEU A 265 -8.79 -14.08 -0.15
C LEU A 265 -9.97 -13.42 0.56
N HIS A 266 -9.79 -12.81 1.75
CA HIS A 266 -10.93 -12.16 2.41
C HIS A 266 -11.54 -11.09 1.52
N HIS A 267 -12.84 -10.87 1.65
CA HIS A 267 -13.62 -10.05 0.73
C HIS A 267 -13.58 -10.60 -0.71
N HIS A 268 -14.47 -11.55 -0.98
CA HIS A 268 -14.55 -12.30 -2.24
C HIS A 268 -15.99 -12.66 -2.63
N PHE A 269 -16.22 -13.14 -3.85
CA PHE A 269 -17.53 -13.59 -4.35
C PHE A 269 -17.59 -15.12 -4.62
N LEU A 270 -16.79 -15.89 -3.88
CA LEU A 270 -16.74 -17.35 -3.99
C LEU A 270 -17.99 -18.04 -3.45
N THR A 271 -18.35 -19.17 -4.06
CA THR A 271 -19.37 -20.05 -3.52
C THR A 271 -18.84 -20.90 -2.36
N GLU A 272 -19.74 -21.33 -1.47
CA GLU A 272 -19.44 -22.24 -0.35
C GLU A 272 -18.68 -23.51 -0.79
N ALA A 273 -19.01 -24.02 -1.97
CA ALA A 273 -18.38 -25.22 -2.53
C ALA A 273 -16.90 -24.97 -2.84
N THR A 274 -16.59 -23.83 -3.46
CA THR A 274 -15.22 -23.41 -3.77
C THR A 274 -14.43 -23.09 -2.52
N MET A 275 -15.04 -22.36 -1.58
CA MET A 275 -14.43 -22.04 -0.27
C MET A 275 -14.04 -23.31 0.50
N THR A 276 -14.91 -24.33 0.52
CA THR A 276 -14.62 -25.62 1.15
C THR A 276 -13.39 -26.30 0.55
N ARG A 277 -13.20 -26.20 -0.77
CA ARG A 277 -12.04 -26.77 -1.45
C ARG A 277 -10.76 -25.99 -1.16
N LEU A 278 -10.83 -24.65 -1.17
CA LEU A 278 -9.70 -23.79 -0.82
C LEU A 278 -9.24 -24.00 0.62
N ALA A 279 -10.16 -24.09 1.57
CA ALA A 279 -9.85 -24.37 2.97
C ALA A 279 -9.11 -25.72 3.17
N GLY A 280 -9.31 -26.68 2.26
CA GLY A 280 -8.63 -27.97 2.25
C GLY A 280 -7.28 -28.01 1.50
N LEU A 281 -6.79 -26.87 0.99
CA LEU A 281 -5.66 -26.83 0.05
C LEU A 281 -4.29 -27.06 0.73
N GLY A 282 -4.16 -26.78 2.03
CA GLY A 282 -2.90 -26.90 2.77
C GLY A 282 -2.45 -25.63 3.51
N PRO A 283 -2.34 -24.45 2.87
CA PRO A 283 -1.98 -23.21 3.56
C PRO A 283 -3.04 -22.78 4.59
N VAL A 284 -2.68 -21.82 5.44
CA VAL A 284 -3.68 -21.03 6.17
C VAL A 284 -4.43 -20.18 5.15
N VAL A 285 -5.72 -20.48 4.93
CA VAL A 285 -6.55 -19.73 3.98
C VAL A 285 -7.49 -18.79 4.74
N ASP A 286 -7.46 -17.51 4.37
CA ASP A 286 -8.45 -16.54 4.82
C ASP A 286 -9.55 -16.41 3.76
N LEU A 287 -10.78 -16.75 4.15
CA LEU A 287 -11.99 -16.73 3.32
C LEU A 287 -13.09 -15.93 4.02
N SER A 288 -12.70 -15.00 4.90
CA SER A 288 -13.64 -14.13 5.60
C SER A 288 -14.28 -13.11 4.66
N GLU A 289 -15.36 -12.46 5.11
CA GLU A 289 -16.03 -11.39 4.36
C GLU A 289 -16.56 -11.80 2.97
N GLN A 290 -17.15 -12.99 2.84
CA GLN A 290 -17.86 -13.39 1.62
C GLN A 290 -18.94 -12.37 1.24
N GLN A 291 -18.86 -11.87 0.01
CA GLN A 291 -19.79 -10.93 -0.59
C GLN A 291 -20.82 -11.64 -1.48
N LYS A 292 -21.92 -10.95 -1.76
CA LYS A 292 -22.94 -11.39 -2.73
C LYS A 292 -22.95 -10.40 -3.88
N PRO A 293 -22.98 -10.89 -5.14
CA PRO A 293 -23.07 -9.98 -6.27
C PRO A 293 -24.43 -9.27 -6.26
N GLU A 294 -24.43 -8.02 -6.72
CA GLU A 294 -25.65 -7.25 -6.90
C GLU A 294 -26.18 -7.43 -8.33
N GLU A 295 -27.49 -7.55 -8.49
CA GLU A 295 -28.12 -7.57 -9.82
C GLU A 295 -28.90 -6.28 -10.03
N TYR A 296 -28.45 -5.46 -10.97
CA TYR A 296 -29.12 -4.23 -11.35
C TYR A 296 -29.32 -4.19 -12.86
N ALA A 297 -30.55 -3.96 -13.30
CA ALA A 297 -30.94 -3.94 -14.72
C ALA A 297 -30.55 -5.22 -15.52
N GLY A 298 -30.40 -6.37 -14.86
CA GLY A 298 -29.99 -7.64 -15.48
C GLY A 298 -28.47 -7.80 -15.66
N GLU A 299 -27.69 -6.85 -15.15
CA GLU A 299 -26.24 -6.93 -15.05
C GLU A 299 -25.84 -7.31 -13.62
N ILE A 300 -24.75 -8.09 -13.51
CA ILE A 300 -24.22 -8.57 -12.24
C ILE A 300 -22.99 -7.72 -11.86
N TYR A 301 -23.10 -6.99 -10.77
CA TYR A 301 -22.05 -6.15 -10.21
C TYR A 301 -21.35 -6.85 -9.05
N ARG A 302 -20.03 -6.66 -8.97
CA ARG A 302 -19.17 -7.20 -7.92
C ARG A 302 -18.16 -6.12 -7.56
N ASP A 303 -18.49 -5.40 -6.50
CA ASP A 303 -17.66 -4.29 -6.06
C ASP A 303 -16.40 -4.82 -5.38
N ILE A 304 -15.30 -4.12 -5.62
CA ILE A 304 -14.11 -4.24 -4.79
C ILE A 304 -14.35 -3.58 -3.44
N ALA A 305 -13.55 -3.90 -2.43
CA ALA A 305 -13.80 -3.40 -1.09
C ALA A 305 -13.60 -1.88 -1.03
N VAL A 306 -12.57 -1.35 -1.68
CA VAL A 306 -12.19 0.05 -1.57
C VAL A 306 -12.12 0.64 -2.98
N SER A 307 -12.85 1.71 -3.25
CA SER A 307 -12.89 2.29 -4.60
C SER A 307 -12.97 3.81 -4.55
N GLU A 308 -13.93 4.35 -3.80
CA GLU A 308 -14.03 5.78 -3.48
C GLU A 308 -13.18 6.17 -2.26
#